data_AF-A0A1H8MKP4-F1
#
_entry.id   AF-A0A1H8MKP4-F1
#
_cell.length_a   1.000
_cell.length_b   1.000
_cell.length_c   1.000
_cell.angle_alpha   90.00
_cell.angle_beta   90.00
_cell.angle_gamma   90.00
#
_symmetry.space_group_name_H-M   'P 1'
#
loop_
_entity.id
_entity.type
_entity.pdbx_description
1 polymer ?
#
loop_
_entity_poly.entity_id
_entity_poly.type
_entity_poly.pdbx_seq_one_letter_code
_entity_poly.pdbx_strand_id
1 'polypeptide(L)'
;MDSLPSVNIVHHSVRFQGNLVGAITYRYPLISKKRIRYRTGGQLAPQPVTIEEDLPRELRPTARRILDEIDPNQIVDDEVVAGDTLVEAARICLGVRMPNLASAALARSQERFVADTADREGTRFLLTWVRADYDGAMIRALRDKGWTCTGFAEPSEASNREDKAIRKRWKWRFLCPIEQVKEQSTLDSWT
;
A
#
# COMPACT_ATOMS: atom_id res chain seq x y z
N MET A 1 9.45 14.96 29.23
CA MET A 1 8.93 15.14 27.86
C MET A 1 9.02 13.77 27.23
N ASP A 2 7.98 12.96 27.39
CA ASP A 2 7.99 11.57 26.94
C ASP A 2 8.18 11.56 25.42
N SER A 3 9.25 10.89 24.99
CA SER A 3 9.59 10.77 23.57
C SER A 3 8.38 10.21 22.84
N LEU A 4 7.82 10.99 21.90
CA LEU A 4 6.85 10.47 20.95
C LEU A 4 7.42 9.17 20.36
N PRO A 5 6.65 8.08 20.31
CA PRO A 5 7.17 6.82 19.77
C PRO A 5 7.69 7.06 18.35
N SER A 6 8.88 6.53 18.04
CA SER A 6 9.45 6.61 16.70
C SER A 6 8.61 5.74 15.77
N VAL A 7 7.57 6.34 15.18
CA VAL A 7 6.65 5.65 14.27
C VAL A 7 7.27 5.35 12.92
N ASN A 8 8.29 6.12 12.52
CA ASN A 8 9.02 5.89 11.28
C ASN A 8 10.08 4.83 11.54
N ILE A 9 10.11 3.82 10.66
CA ILE A 9 11.02 2.68 10.75
C ILE A 9 12.24 2.97 9.88
N VAL A 10 12.02 3.27 8.59
CA VAL A 10 13.11 3.51 7.64
C VAL A 10 12.69 4.49 6.54
N HIS A 11 13.67 5.23 6.03
CA HIS A 11 13.55 6.13 4.90
C HIS A 11 14.45 5.67 3.75
N HIS A 12 13.86 5.39 2.59
CA HIS A 12 14.58 5.08 1.37
C HIS A 12 14.66 6.31 0.48
N SER A 13 15.87 6.80 0.21
CA SER A 13 16.08 7.86 -0.77
C SER A 13 15.79 7.35 -2.19
N VAL A 14 15.01 8.10 -2.95
CA VAL A 14 14.82 7.87 -4.38
C VAL A 14 15.85 8.73 -5.11
N ARG A 15 16.73 8.10 -5.89
CA ARG A 15 17.78 8.77 -6.64
C ARG A 15 17.63 8.53 -8.14
N PHE A 16 17.91 9.55 -8.94
CA PHE A 16 17.99 9.46 -10.39
C PHE A 16 19.30 10.12 -10.84
N GLN A 17 20.15 9.36 -11.55
CA GLN A 17 21.48 9.80 -11.97
C GLN A 17 22.32 10.36 -10.80
N GLY A 18 22.29 9.69 -9.65
CA GLY A 18 23.01 10.11 -8.43
C GLY A 18 22.30 11.19 -7.60
N ASN A 19 21.38 11.96 -8.19
CA ASN A 19 20.69 13.07 -7.54
C ASN A 19 19.51 12.58 -6.69
N LEU A 20 19.31 13.17 -5.51
CA LEU A 20 18.14 12.91 -4.67
C LEU A 20 16.91 13.56 -5.31
N VAL A 21 15.91 12.74 -5.66
CA VAL A 21 14.68 13.19 -6.34
C VAL A 21 13.42 12.84 -5.57
N GLY A 22 13.54 12.18 -4.42
CA GLY A 22 12.41 11.80 -3.60
C GLY A 22 12.78 10.92 -2.41
N ALA A 23 11.77 10.48 -1.68
CA ALA A 23 11.92 9.53 -0.59
C ALA A 23 10.66 8.70 -0.39
N ILE A 24 10.85 7.46 0.09
CA ILE A 24 9.80 6.57 0.56
C ILE A 24 9.99 6.32 2.06
N THR A 25 8.95 6.54 2.85
CA THR A 25 8.98 6.28 4.30
C THR A 25 8.13 5.08 4.66
N TYR A 26 8.72 4.13 5.39
CA TYR A 26 8.00 3.03 6.06
C TYR A 26 7.78 3.38 7.51
N ARG A 27 6.58 3.13 8.00
CA ARG A 27 6.18 3.47 9.36
C ARG A 27 5.10 2.54 9.87
N TYR A 28 5.03 2.41 11.19
CA TYR A 28 3.88 1.80 11.83
C TYR A 28 2.62 2.67 11.65
N PRO A 29 1.47 2.08 11.30
CA PRO A 29 0.22 2.81 11.19
C PRO A 29 -0.31 3.10 12.59
N LEU A 30 -0.08 4.34 13.05
CA LEU A 30 -0.45 4.84 14.38
C LEU A 30 -1.89 4.48 14.77
N ILE A 31 -2.03 3.73 15.88
CA ILE A 31 -3.31 3.42 16.54
C ILE A 31 -4.34 2.86 15.53
N SER A 32 -3.87 2.14 14.53
CA SER A 32 -4.70 1.60 13.46
C SER A 32 -4.67 0.08 13.55
N LYS A 33 -5.85 -0.52 13.67
CA LYS A 33 -6.05 -1.95 13.45
C LYS A 33 -6.62 -2.15 12.06
N LYS A 34 -6.17 -3.19 11.35
CA LYS A 34 -6.71 -3.55 10.04
C LYS A 34 -7.21 -4.98 10.07
N ARG A 35 -8.45 -5.18 9.65
CA ARG A 35 -8.96 -6.50 9.35
C ARG A 35 -8.38 -6.97 8.03
N ILE A 36 -7.74 -8.13 8.06
CA ILE A 36 -7.22 -8.88 6.92
C ILE A 36 -8.12 -10.10 6.76
N ARG A 37 -8.50 -10.41 5.52
CA ARG A 37 -9.42 -11.49 5.19
C ARG A 37 -8.70 -12.45 4.26
N TYR A 38 -9.05 -13.71 4.34
CA TYR A 38 -8.42 -14.77 3.56
C TYR A 38 -9.44 -15.58 2.76
N ARG A 39 -9.03 -15.95 1.54
CA ARG A 39 -9.64 -16.99 0.73
C ARG A 39 -9.02 -18.35 1.09
N THR A 40 -9.59 -19.41 0.54
CA THR A 40 -8.97 -20.75 0.57
C THR A 40 -7.52 -20.68 0.07
N GLY A 41 -6.61 -21.35 0.78
CA GLY A 41 -5.19 -21.35 0.45
C GLY A 41 -4.41 -20.13 0.96
N GLY A 42 -4.97 -19.34 1.89
CA GLY A 42 -4.26 -18.24 2.55
C GLY A 42 -4.10 -16.97 1.70
N GLN A 43 -4.74 -16.91 0.53
CA GLN A 43 -4.69 -15.72 -0.33
C GLN A 43 -5.50 -14.57 0.28
N LEU A 44 -5.01 -13.33 0.12
CA LEU A 44 -5.73 -12.16 0.59
C LEU A 44 -7.08 -11.99 -0.13
N ALA A 45 -8.14 -11.84 0.65
CA ALA A 45 -9.47 -11.45 0.18
C ALA A 45 -9.68 -9.94 0.35
N PRO A 46 -10.31 -9.26 -0.62
CA PRO A 46 -10.79 -7.91 -0.39
C PRO A 46 -11.95 -7.88 0.60
N GLN A 47 -12.25 -6.69 1.11
CA GLN A 47 -13.52 -6.49 1.80
C GLN A 47 -14.68 -6.72 0.80
N PRO A 48 -15.77 -7.41 1.19
CA PRO A 48 -16.96 -7.49 0.37
C PRO A 48 -17.49 -6.08 0.11
N VAL A 49 -17.78 -5.79 -1.15
CA VAL A 49 -18.31 -4.49 -1.61
C VAL A 49 -19.31 -4.73 -2.73
N THR A 50 -20.39 -3.98 -2.73
CA THR A 50 -21.26 -3.84 -3.89
C THR A 50 -20.83 -2.58 -4.63
N ILE A 51 -20.12 -2.72 -5.75
CA ILE A 51 -19.52 -1.56 -6.47
C ILE A 51 -20.56 -0.49 -6.82
N GLU A 52 -21.80 -0.87 -7.11
CA GLU A 52 -22.85 0.08 -7.47
C GLU A 52 -23.41 0.88 -6.28
N GLU A 53 -23.35 0.31 -5.08
CA GLU A 53 -23.94 0.88 -3.86
C GLU A 53 -22.89 1.61 -3.04
N ASP A 54 -21.71 1.00 -2.88
CA ASP A 54 -20.67 1.47 -1.96
C ASP A 54 -19.73 2.51 -2.57
N LEU A 55 -19.72 2.65 -3.90
CA LEU A 55 -18.74 3.50 -4.59
C LEU A 55 -19.39 4.58 -5.47
N PRO A 56 -18.82 5.80 -5.44
CA PRO A 56 -19.17 6.87 -6.38
C PRO A 56 -19.03 6.43 -7.83
N ARG A 57 -19.93 6.91 -8.69
CA ARG A 57 -20.03 6.51 -10.11
C ARG A 57 -18.71 6.65 -10.86
N GLU A 58 -17.95 7.68 -10.56
CA GLU A 58 -16.65 7.98 -11.15
C GLU A 58 -15.56 6.96 -10.80
N LEU A 59 -15.68 6.25 -9.67
CA LEU A 59 -14.69 5.27 -9.23
C LEU A 59 -14.98 3.86 -9.71
N ARG A 60 -16.24 3.55 -10.07
CA ARG A 60 -16.69 2.20 -10.44
C ARG A 60 -15.89 1.55 -11.57
N PRO A 61 -15.50 2.25 -12.66
CA PRO A 61 -14.68 1.64 -13.71
C PRO A 61 -13.31 1.17 -13.21
N THR A 62 -12.67 1.94 -12.33
CA THR A 62 -11.39 1.55 -11.72
C THR A 62 -11.62 0.43 -10.71
N ALA A 63 -12.66 0.53 -9.88
CA ALA A 63 -13.03 -0.49 -8.91
C ALA A 63 -13.17 -1.88 -9.55
N ARG A 64 -13.96 -2.01 -10.62
CA ARG A 64 -14.15 -3.29 -11.35
C ARG A 64 -12.85 -3.87 -11.91
N ARG A 65 -11.86 -3.01 -12.22
CA ARG A 65 -10.56 -3.47 -12.70
C ARG A 65 -9.66 -3.93 -11.55
N ILE A 66 -9.73 -3.29 -10.39
CA ILE A 66 -8.73 -3.42 -9.33
C ILE A 66 -9.19 -4.25 -8.13
N LEU A 67 -10.46 -4.15 -7.77
CA LEU A 67 -11.09 -4.92 -6.72
C LEU A 67 -11.57 -6.23 -7.32
N ASP A 68 -11.15 -7.30 -6.69
CA ASP A 68 -11.59 -8.65 -7.01
C ASP A 68 -12.89 -8.92 -6.24
N GLU A 69 -14.05 -8.60 -6.83
CA GLU A 69 -15.35 -8.80 -6.18
C GLU A 69 -15.44 -10.20 -5.56
N ILE A 70 -15.92 -10.26 -4.32
CA ILE A 70 -15.94 -11.48 -3.53
C ILE A 70 -17.30 -11.65 -2.87
N ASP A 71 -17.89 -12.83 -3.02
CA ASP A 71 -19.05 -13.23 -2.22
C ASP A 71 -18.59 -13.41 -0.77
N PRO A 72 -19.27 -12.83 0.23
CA PRO A 72 -18.92 -13.00 1.64
C PRO A 72 -18.66 -14.46 2.07
N ASN A 73 -19.34 -15.43 1.47
CA ASN A 73 -19.17 -16.86 1.75
C ASN A 73 -17.83 -17.44 1.27
N GLN A 74 -17.09 -16.72 0.42
CA GLN A 74 -15.75 -17.10 -0.05
C GLN A 74 -14.64 -16.64 0.91
N ILE A 75 -14.97 -15.87 1.94
CA ILE A 75 -14.05 -15.53 3.03
C ILE A 75 -14.07 -16.70 4.01
N VAL A 76 -12.95 -17.41 4.11
CA VAL A 76 -12.84 -18.60 4.96
C VAL A 76 -12.20 -18.33 6.31
N ASP A 77 -11.47 -17.22 6.42
CA ASP A 77 -10.81 -16.79 7.65
C ASP A 77 -10.58 -15.27 7.64
N ASP A 78 -10.44 -14.68 8.83
CA ASP A 78 -10.08 -13.29 9.00
C ASP A 78 -9.35 -13.02 10.32
N GLU A 79 -8.47 -12.04 10.32
CA GLU A 79 -7.77 -11.60 11.52
C GLU A 79 -7.71 -10.07 11.62
N VAL A 80 -7.56 -9.57 12.84
CA VAL A 80 -7.34 -8.15 13.10
C VAL A 80 -5.88 -7.93 13.45
N VAL A 81 -5.13 -7.37 12.50
CA VAL A 81 -3.71 -7.08 12.65
C VAL A 81 -3.52 -5.68 13.23
N ALA A 82 -2.70 -5.60 14.28
CA ALA A 82 -2.31 -4.35 14.92
C ALA A 82 -1.06 -3.74 14.25
N GLY A 83 -0.73 -2.52 14.63
CA GLY A 83 0.35 -1.75 14.03
C GLY A 83 1.76 -2.21 14.38
N ASP A 84 1.97 -3.39 14.95
CA ASP A 84 3.27 -3.99 15.25
C ASP A 84 3.75 -4.96 14.16
N THR A 85 2.82 -5.60 13.46
CA THR A 85 3.10 -6.56 12.37
C THR A 85 2.63 -6.06 11.01
N LEU A 86 2.07 -4.85 10.97
CA LEU A 86 1.62 -4.14 9.77
C LEU A 86 2.44 -2.87 9.59
N VAL A 87 3.11 -2.72 8.45
CA VAL A 87 3.93 -1.54 8.13
C VAL A 87 3.39 -0.81 6.92
N GLU A 88 3.26 0.51 7.01
CA GLU A 88 2.75 1.36 5.93
C GLU A 88 3.90 2.00 5.13
N ALA A 89 3.91 1.78 3.82
CA ALA A 89 4.65 2.60 2.85
C ALA A 89 3.87 3.92 2.63
N ALA A 90 4.01 4.83 3.59
CA ALA A 90 3.05 5.92 3.82
C ALA A 90 3.35 7.24 3.08
N ARG A 91 4.63 7.51 2.80
CA ARG A 91 5.05 8.78 2.17
C ARG A 91 5.92 8.49 0.97
N ILE A 92 5.29 8.35 -0.20
CA ILE A 92 5.98 8.25 -1.49
C ILE A 92 6.04 9.66 -2.06
N CYS A 93 7.11 10.37 -1.77
CA CYS A 93 7.28 11.77 -2.17
C CYS A 93 8.31 11.85 -3.30
N LEU A 94 7.92 12.41 -4.45
CA LEU A 94 8.83 12.72 -5.55
C LEU A 94 8.88 14.24 -5.75
N GLY A 95 10.09 14.79 -5.77
CA GLY A 95 10.36 16.19 -6.10
C GLY A 95 10.43 16.46 -7.60
N VAL A 96 10.25 15.44 -8.44
CA VAL A 96 10.31 15.53 -9.91
C VAL A 96 9.06 14.94 -10.53
N ARG A 97 8.60 15.54 -11.63
CA ARG A 97 7.48 15.02 -12.42
C ARG A 97 8.02 14.08 -13.50
N MET A 98 8.20 12.81 -13.14
CA MET A 98 8.65 11.76 -14.05
C MET A 98 7.62 10.62 -14.09
N PRO A 99 7.14 10.21 -15.28
CA PRO A 99 6.26 9.06 -15.40
C PRO A 99 6.89 7.81 -14.78
N ASN A 100 6.09 7.02 -14.08
CA ASN A 100 6.45 5.70 -13.52
C ASN A 100 7.58 5.70 -12.47
N LEU A 101 8.21 6.83 -12.17
CA LEU A 101 9.28 6.90 -11.16
C LEU A 101 8.76 6.49 -9.79
N ALA A 102 7.53 6.87 -9.43
CA ALA A 102 6.96 6.53 -8.13
C ALA A 102 6.76 5.03 -7.99
N SER A 103 6.24 4.38 -9.04
CA SER A 103 6.02 2.94 -9.08
C SER A 103 7.32 2.15 -9.08
N ALA A 104 8.32 2.56 -9.87
CA ALA A 104 9.62 1.90 -9.90
C ALA A 104 10.36 2.06 -8.57
N ALA A 105 10.32 3.27 -8.00
CA ALA A 105 10.89 3.55 -6.69
C ALA A 105 10.23 2.72 -5.60
N LEU A 106 8.90 2.60 -5.59
CA LEU A 106 8.18 1.78 -4.62
C LEU A 106 8.53 0.31 -4.73
N ALA A 107 8.56 -0.23 -5.96
CA ALA A 107 8.93 -1.63 -6.20
C ALA A 107 10.33 -1.95 -5.64
N ARG A 108 11.33 -1.14 -5.97
CA ARG A 108 12.70 -1.34 -5.46
C ARG A 108 12.81 -1.10 -3.95
N SER A 109 12.06 -0.13 -3.45
CA SER A 109 12.00 0.21 -2.03
C SER A 109 11.37 -0.92 -1.20
N GLN A 110 10.36 -1.59 -1.73
CA GLN A 110 9.70 -2.74 -1.09
C GLN A 110 10.68 -3.91 -0.93
N GLU A 111 11.39 -4.27 -1.99
CA GLU A 111 12.41 -5.33 -1.93
C GLU A 111 13.46 -5.04 -0.87
N ARG A 112 13.99 -3.81 -0.88
CA ARG A 112 14.97 -3.39 0.11
C ARG A 112 14.42 -3.43 1.53
N PHE A 113 13.16 -3.02 1.73
CA PHE A 113 12.54 -3.08 3.04
C PHE A 113 12.44 -4.52 3.54
N VAL A 114 12.00 -5.45 2.67
CA VAL A 114 11.88 -6.86 3.03
C VAL A 114 13.24 -7.46 3.35
N ALA A 115 14.26 -7.19 2.54
CA ALA A 115 15.61 -7.71 2.75
C ALA A 115 16.29 -7.16 4.03
N ASP A 116 16.15 -5.86 4.31
CA ASP A 116 16.99 -5.20 5.32
C ASP A 116 16.28 -4.95 6.66
N THR A 117 14.95 -5.01 6.68
CA THR A 117 14.14 -4.46 7.80
C THR A 117 12.98 -5.34 8.24
N ALA A 118 12.25 -6.00 7.33
CA ALA A 118 10.99 -6.66 7.67
C ALA A 118 11.12 -7.70 8.80
N ASP A 119 12.12 -8.57 8.74
CA ASP A 119 12.33 -9.62 9.76
C ASP A 119 12.65 -9.04 11.13
N ARG A 120 13.51 -8.02 11.20
CA ARG A 120 13.88 -7.34 12.45
C ARG A 120 12.67 -6.71 13.14
N GLU A 121 11.75 -6.19 12.34
CA GLU A 121 10.53 -5.53 12.82
C GLU A 121 9.35 -6.51 12.98
N GLY A 122 9.52 -7.81 12.70
CA GLY A 122 8.41 -8.78 12.73
C GLY A 122 7.28 -8.43 11.76
N THR A 123 7.58 -7.76 10.66
CA THR A 123 6.56 -7.30 9.70
C THR A 123 5.94 -8.48 8.98
N ARG A 124 4.62 -8.62 9.02
CA ARG A 124 3.87 -9.63 8.25
C ARG A 124 3.27 -9.05 6.97
N PHE A 125 2.83 -7.79 7.03
CA PHE A 125 2.14 -7.14 5.92
C PHE A 125 2.69 -5.74 5.65
N LEU A 126 2.83 -5.44 4.37
CA LEU A 126 2.98 -4.08 3.89
C LEU A 126 1.60 -3.51 3.51
N LEU A 127 1.40 -2.24 3.83
CA LEU A 127 0.20 -1.46 3.51
C LEU A 127 0.59 -0.22 2.71
N THR A 128 -0.19 0.10 1.68
CA THR A 128 -0.12 1.43 1.06
C THR A 128 -1.50 1.89 0.58
N TRP A 129 -1.60 3.18 0.31
CA TRP A 129 -2.82 3.83 -0.16
C TRP A 129 -2.57 4.54 -1.48
N VAL A 130 -3.40 4.25 -2.47
CA VAL A 130 -3.38 4.95 -3.76
C VAL A 130 -4.64 5.79 -3.84
N ARG A 131 -4.52 7.06 -4.25
CA ARG A 131 -5.71 7.90 -4.50
C ARG A 131 -6.63 7.22 -5.51
N ALA A 132 -7.92 7.19 -5.23
CA ALA A 132 -8.85 6.41 -6.05
C ALA A 132 -9.12 7.03 -7.43
N ASP A 133 -8.91 8.34 -7.55
CA ASP A 133 -8.97 9.09 -8.82
C ASP A 133 -7.68 9.00 -9.65
N TYR A 134 -6.70 8.22 -9.21
CA TYR A 134 -5.47 7.96 -9.95
C TYR A 134 -5.62 6.69 -10.81
N ASP A 135 -5.64 6.86 -12.13
CA ASP A 135 -5.53 5.77 -13.10
C ASP A 135 -4.16 5.83 -13.75
N GLY A 136 -3.26 4.90 -13.41
CA GLY A 136 -1.89 4.95 -13.89
C GLY A 136 -1.04 3.76 -13.48
N ALA A 137 0.23 3.80 -13.88
CA ALA A 137 1.18 2.70 -13.75
C ALA A 137 1.38 2.21 -12.31
N MET A 138 1.08 3.01 -11.28
CA MET A 138 1.16 2.60 -9.89
C MET A 138 0.31 1.36 -9.58
N ILE A 139 -0.94 1.32 -10.04
CA ILE A 139 -1.85 0.18 -9.77
C ILE A 139 -1.28 -1.10 -10.39
N ARG A 140 -0.77 -1.00 -11.64
CA ARG A 140 -0.15 -2.13 -12.33
C ARG A 140 1.12 -2.59 -11.63
N ALA A 141 2.02 -1.66 -11.29
CA ALA A 141 3.27 -1.97 -10.60
C ALA A 141 3.04 -2.62 -9.23
N LEU A 142 2.03 -2.19 -8.49
CA LEU A 142 1.62 -2.82 -7.24
C LEU A 142 1.19 -4.28 -7.48
N ARG A 143 0.32 -4.54 -8.46
CA ARG A 143 -0.10 -5.90 -8.78
C ARG A 143 1.06 -6.81 -9.18
N ASP A 144 1.95 -6.31 -10.04
CA ASP A 144 3.14 -7.05 -10.49
C ASP A 144 4.10 -7.36 -9.31
N LYS A 145 4.03 -6.58 -8.23
CA LYS A 145 4.84 -6.74 -7.01
C LYS A 145 4.13 -7.45 -5.86
N GLY A 146 3.03 -8.17 -6.16
CA GLY A 146 2.33 -9.00 -5.18
C GLY A 146 1.40 -8.23 -4.24
N TRP A 147 1.02 -7.00 -4.59
CA TRP A 147 0.03 -6.26 -3.82
C TRP A 147 -1.39 -6.55 -4.29
N THR A 148 -2.27 -6.81 -3.33
CA THR A 148 -3.69 -7.01 -3.54
C THR A 148 -4.47 -5.78 -3.10
N CYS A 149 -5.37 -5.28 -3.95
CA CYS A 149 -6.32 -4.24 -3.56
C CYS A 149 -7.38 -4.87 -2.65
N THR A 150 -7.37 -4.55 -1.36
CA THR A 150 -8.20 -5.22 -0.34
C THR A 150 -9.36 -4.37 0.17
N GLY A 151 -9.56 -3.17 -0.37
CA GLY A 151 -10.65 -2.29 0.02
C GLY A 151 -10.35 -0.82 -0.28
N PHE A 152 -11.02 0.07 0.44
CA PHE A 152 -10.87 1.50 0.27
C PHE A 152 -11.01 2.27 1.58
N ALA A 153 -10.67 3.55 1.55
CA ALA A 153 -10.97 4.53 2.59
C ALA A 153 -11.74 5.69 1.98
N GLU A 154 -12.86 6.02 2.63
CA GLU A 154 -13.68 7.16 2.30
C GLU A 154 -12.97 8.48 2.66
N PRO A 155 -13.33 9.59 1.99
CA PRO A 155 -12.97 10.92 2.42
C PRO A 155 -13.37 11.14 3.88
N SER A 156 -12.46 11.67 4.69
CA SER A 156 -12.76 12.02 6.08
C SER A 156 -12.22 13.41 6.43
N GLU A 157 -12.96 14.13 7.27
CA GLU A 157 -12.49 15.38 7.85
C GLU A 157 -11.63 15.06 9.08
N ALA A 158 -10.35 15.44 9.04
CA ALA A 158 -9.54 15.47 10.25
C ALA A 158 -9.89 16.74 11.04
N SER A 159 -10.42 16.58 12.25
CA SER A 159 -10.94 17.70 13.03
C SER A 159 -9.88 18.77 13.38
N ASN A 160 -8.58 18.46 13.36
CA ASN A 160 -7.55 19.29 14.01
C ASN A 160 -6.28 19.62 13.18
N ARG A 161 -6.29 19.58 11.83
CA ARG A 161 -5.11 20.00 11.01
C ARG A 161 -5.51 20.90 9.84
N GLU A 162 -4.71 21.92 9.56
CA GLU A 162 -4.91 22.86 8.43
C GLU A 162 -4.77 22.16 7.07
N ASP A 163 -3.83 21.23 6.94
CA ASP A 163 -3.56 20.56 5.68
C ASP A 163 -4.41 19.29 5.51
N LYS A 164 -5.47 19.41 4.69
CA LYS A 164 -6.61 18.46 4.61
C LYS A 164 -6.72 17.72 3.27
N ALA A 165 -5.92 18.08 2.27
CA ALA A 165 -6.19 17.74 0.86
C ALA A 165 -6.22 16.22 0.58
N ILE A 166 -5.30 15.43 1.16
CA ILE A 166 -5.22 13.99 0.92
C ILE A 166 -6.24 13.15 1.70
N ARG A 167 -6.81 13.70 2.79
CA ARG A 167 -7.85 13.03 3.58
C ARG A 167 -9.23 13.19 2.98
N LYS A 168 -9.45 14.27 2.22
CA LYS A 168 -10.66 14.54 1.45
C LYS A 168 -10.77 13.73 0.15
N ARG A 169 -9.98 12.67 -0.01
CA ARG A 169 -9.92 11.85 -1.22
C ARG A 169 -10.20 10.40 -0.87
N TRP A 170 -11.01 9.76 -1.71
CA TRP A 170 -11.12 8.31 -1.76
C TRP A 170 -9.74 7.71 -2.04
N LYS A 171 -9.44 6.59 -1.37
CA LYS A 171 -8.17 5.89 -1.51
C LYS A 171 -8.40 4.38 -1.58
N TRP A 172 -7.74 3.72 -2.51
CA TRP A 172 -7.64 2.28 -2.58
C TRP A 172 -6.61 1.76 -1.58
N ARG A 173 -6.97 0.71 -0.83
CA ARG A 173 -6.11 0.03 0.12
C ARG A 173 -5.40 -1.13 -0.56
N PHE A 174 -4.07 -1.12 -0.55
CA PHE A 174 -3.28 -2.24 -1.05
C PHE A 174 -2.54 -2.91 0.10
N LEU A 175 -2.60 -4.24 0.16
CA LEU A 175 -1.86 -5.07 1.10
C LEU A 175 -0.94 -6.03 0.35
N CYS A 176 0.24 -6.28 0.90
CA CYS A 176 1.19 -7.26 0.39
C CYS A 176 1.76 -8.07 1.58
N PRO A 177 1.52 -9.39 1.65
CA PRO A 177 2.22 -10.26 2.59
C PRO A 177 3.71 -10.26 2.26
N ILE A 178 4.59 -10.11 3.24
CA ILE A 178 6.03 -9.96 2.96
C ILE A 178 6.63 -11.19 2.25
N GLU A 179 6.07 -12.37 2.50
CA GLU A 179 6.46 -13.64 1.85
C GLU A 179 6.17 -13.68 0.35
N GLN A 180 5.28 -12.81 -0.14
CA GLN A 180 4.94 -12.71 -1.56
C GLN A 180 5.80 -11.70 -2.32
N VAL A 181 6.68 -10.98 -1.61
CA VAL A 181 7.58 -10.01 -2.25
C VAL A 181 8.63 -10.75 -3.06
N LYS A 182 8.60 -10.50 -4.37
CA LYS A 182 9.57 -11.05 -5.32
C LYS A 182 10.58 -9.99 -5.73
N GLU A 183 11.85 -10.38 -5.79
CA GLU A 183 12.88 -9.55 -6.39
C GLU A 183 12.55 -9.25 -7.86
N GLN A 184 12.78 -8.01 -8.29
CA GLN A 184 12.64 -7.63 -9.69
C GLN A 184 13.70 -8.35 -10.51
N SER A 185 13.29 -9.12 -11.51
CA SER A 185 14.22 -9.66 -12.51
C SER A 185 15.02 -8.51 -13.11
N THR A 186 16.34 -8.55 -12.97
CA THR A 186 17.26 -7.61 -13.61
C THR A 186 17.52 -8.06 -15.05
N LEU A 187 17.96 -7.15 -15.93
CA LEU A 187 18.37 -7.51 -17.30
C LEU A 187 19.47 -8.59 -17.31
N ASP A 188 20.28 -8.66 -16.26
CA ASP A 188 21.34 -9.68 -16.09
C ASP A 188 20.78 -11.10 -15.90
N SER A 189 19.49 -11.25 -15.57
CA SER A 189 18.83 -12.57 -15.48
C SER A 189 18.31 -13.10 -16.83
N TRP A 190 18.54 -12.37 -17.93
CA TRP A 190 18.10 -12.69 -19.29
C TRP A 190 19.26 -12.97 -20.28
N THR A 191 20.49 -13.11 -19.79
CA THR A 191 21.67 -13.57 -20.55
C THR A 191 22.00 -15.01 -20.25
#